data_AF-A0A4R6RKT1-F1
#
_entry.id   AF-A0A4R6RKT1-F1
#
_cell.length_a   1.000
_cell.length_b   1.000
_cell.length_c   1.000
_cell.angle_alpha   90.00
_cell.angle_beta   90.00
_cell.angle_gamma   90.00
#
_symmetry.space_group_name_H-M   'P 1'
#
loop_
_entity.id
_entity.type
_entity.pdbx_description
1 polymer ?
#
loop_
_entity_poly.entity_id
_entity_poly.type
_entity_poly.pdbx_seq_one_letter_code
_entity_poly.pdbx_strand_id
1 'polypeptide(L)' 'MKIAEMLPGLDAEALATVRVNAVRLITRGTPKQKEQANAALDLIDREVARREAEAPPAAPKAKRARKTPVAS' A
#
# COMPACT_ATOMS: atom_id res chain seq x y z
N MET A 1 -5.02 -17.88 -13.78
CA MET A 1 -4.24 -16.88 -13.03
C MET A 1 -5.02 -16.52 -11.77
N LYS A 2 -4.56 -16.93 -10.60
CA LYS A 2 -5.15 -16.52 -9.31
C LYS A 2 -4.50 -15.20 -8.87
N ILE A 3 -5.29 -14.30 -8.29
CA ILE A 3 -4.80 -12.98 -7.80
C ILE A 3 -3.59 -13.14 -6.86
N ALA A 4 -3.60 -14.17 -6.01
CA ALA A 4 -2.51 -14.50 -5.10
C ALA A 4 -1.15 -14.70 -5.80
N GLU A 5 -1.14 -15.17 -7.04
CA GLU A 5 0.09 -15.42 -7.82
C GLU A 5 0.68 -14.12 -8.40
N MET A 6 -0.15 -13.06 -8.52
CA MET A 6 0.27 -11.79 -9.13
C MET A 6 0.75 -10.77 -8.09
N LEU A 7 0.22 -10.81 -6.87
CA LEU A 7 0.53 -9.81 -5.82
C LEU A 7 2.03 -9.65 -5.51
N PRO A 8 2.84 -10.72 -5.41
CA PRO A 8 4.27 -10.58 -5.13
C PRO A 8 5.03 -9.82 -6.23
N GLY A 9 4.55 -9.87 -7.47
CA GLY A 9 5.15 -9.20 -8.62
C GLY A 9 4.76 -7.73 -8.80
N LEU A 10 3.79 -7.23 -8.02
CA LEU A 10 3.39 -5.83 -8.06
C LEU A 10 4.35 -4.96 -7.25
N ASP A 11 4.65 -3.75 -7.74
CA ASP A 11 5.32 -2.74 -6.94
C ASP A 11 4.36 -2.14 -5.89
N ALA A 12 4.88 -1.29 -5.01
CA ALA A 12 4.09 -0.69 -3.93
C ALA A 12 2.95 0.22 -4.44
N GLU A 13 3.16 0.91 -5.56
CA GLU A 13 2.16 1.81 -6.15
C GLU A 13 1.01 1.03 -6.79
N ALA A 14 1.33 -0.05 -7.50
CA ALA A 14 0.38 -0.99 -8.05
C ALA A 14 -0.41 -1.69 -6.94
N LEU A 15 0.24 -2.14 -5.86
CA LEU A 15 -0.44 -2.70 -4.68
C LEU A 15 -1.44 -1.69 -4.07
N ALA A 16 -1.03 -0.44 -3.88
CA ALA A 16 -1.91 0.62 -3.38
C ALA A 16 -3.11 0.86 -4.31
N THR A 17 -2.87 0.89 -5.62
CA THR A 17 -3.92 1.06 -6.64
C THR A 17 -4.92 -0.07 -6.62
N VAL A 18 -4.46 -1.33 -6.56
CA VAL A 18 -5.33 -2.50 -6.48
C VAL A 18 -6.14 -2.48 -5.19
N ARG A 19 -5.53 -2.10 -4.06
CA ARG A 19 -6.22 -1.93 -2.76
C ARG A 19 -7.36 -0.93 -2.83
N VAL A 20 -7.11 0.27 -3.38
CA VAL A 20 -8.13 1.32 -3.55
C VAL A 20 -9.28 0.81 -4.43
N ASN A 21 -8.98 0.12 -5.52
CA ASN A 21 -9.98 -0.44 -6.41
C ASN A 21 -10.83 -1.53 -5.73
N ALA A 22 -10.21 -2.39 -4.93
CA ALA A 22 -10.92 -3.40 -4.14
C ALA A 22 -11.91 -2.74 -3.16
N VAL A 23 -11.46 -1.74 -2.40
CA VAL A 23 -12.33 -0.96 -1.49
C VAL A 23 -13.50 -0.29 -2.22
N ARG A 24 -13.23 0.28 -3.41
CA ARG A 24 -14.27 0.89 -4.25
C ARG A 24 -15.32 -0.14 -4.68
N LEU A 25 -14.89 -1.33 -5.09
CA LEU A 25 -15.77 -2.42 -5.51
C LEU A 25 -16.60 -2.99 -4.35
N ILE A 26 -16.04 -3.09 -3.14
CA ILE A 26 -16.78 -3.48 -1.94
C ILE A 26 -17.94 -2.49 -1.69
N THR A 27 -17.67 -1.20 -1.84
CA THR A 27 -18.66 -0.15 -1.58
C THR A 27 -19.76 -0.10 -2.65
N ARG A 28 -19.38 -0.14 -3.94
CA ARG A 28 -20.28 0.21 -5.06
C ARG A 28 -20.52 -0.91 -6.08
N GLY A 29 -19.85 -2.05 -5.96
CA GLY A 29 -19.95 -3.15 -6.92
C GLY A 29 -21.22 -3.99 -6.78
N THR A 30 -21.42 -4.89 -7.73
CA THR A 30 -22.45 -5.94 -7.65
C THR A 30 -22.10 -6.94 -6.53
N PRO A 31 -23.07 -7.73 -6.02
CA PRO A 31 -22.80 -8.70 -4.94
C PRO A 31 -21.59 -9.61 -5.21
N LYS A 32 -21.47 -10.12 -6.45
CA LYS A 32 -20.33 -10.94 -6.88
C LYS A 32 -19.00 -10.17 -6.86
N GLN A 33 -19.01 -8.91 -7.28
CA GLN A 33 -17.82 -8.05 -7.21
C GLN A 33 -17.42 -7.74 -5.77
N LYS A 34 -18.39 -7.54 -4.87
CA LYS A 34 -18.12 -7.31 -3.45
C LYS A 34 -17.45 -8.51 -2.81
N GLU A 35 -17.96 -9.72 -3.07
CA GLU A 35 -17.38 -10.96 -2.56
C GLU A 35 -15.95 -11.17 -3.07
N GLN A 36 -15.72 -11.01 -4.37
CA GLN A 36 -14.39 -11.12 -4.97
C GLN A 36 -13.42 -10.04 -4.44
N ALA A 37 -13.90 -8.81 -4.27
CA ALA A 37 -13.10 -7.71 -3.77
C ALA A 37 -12.75 -7.87 -2.29
N ASN A 38 -13.65 -8.40 -1.45
CA ASN A 38 -13.36 -8.75 -0.06
C ASN A 38 -12.27 -9.82 0.01
N ALA A 39 -12.38 -10.89 -0.78
CA ALA A 39 -11.36 -11.94 -0.83
C ALA A 39 -9.99 -11.43 -1.32
N ALA A 40 -9.99 -10.51 -2.30
CA ALA A 40 -8.77 -9.90 -2.81
C ALA A 40 -8.14 -8.93 -1.80
N LEU A 41 -8.94 -8.13 -1.10
CA LEU A 41 -8.46 -7.15 -0.11
C LEU A 41 -7.69 -7.84 1.01
N ASP A 42 -8.18 -8.98 1.49
CA ASP A 42 -7.53 -9.78 2.53
C ASP A 42 -6.13 -10.27 2.12
N LEU A 43 -5.97 -10.64 0.84
CA LEU A 43 -4.67 -11.05 0.28
C LEU A 43 -3.70 -9.86 0.10
N ILE A 44 -4.22 -8.71 -0.32
CA ILE A 44 -3.44 -7.49 -0.51
C ILE A 44 -2.89 -6.99 0.83
N ASP A 45 -3.74 -6.94 1.87
CA ASP A 45 -3.32 -6.45 3.18
C ASP A 45 -2.25 -7.34 3.82
N ARG A 46 -2.30 -8.67 3.60
CA ARG A 46 -1.24 -9.59 4.04
C ARG A 46 0.09 -9.33 3.33
N GLU A 47 0.07 -9.07 2.03
CA GLU A 47 1.29 -8.76 1.28
C GLU A 47 1.89 -7.41 1.68
N VAL A 48 1.06 -6.40 1.93
CA VAL A 48 1.51 -5.11 2.46
C VAL A 48 2.16 -5.31 3.83
N ALA A 49 1.52 -6.03 4.74
CA ALA A 49 2.07 -6.32 6.06
C ALA A 49 3.39 -7.10 5.98
N ARG A 50 3.50 -8.08 5.05
CA ARG A 50 4.75 -8.81 4.80
C ARG A 50 5.87 -7.87 4.38
N ARG A 51 5.61 -6.95 3.45
CA ARG A 51 6.60 -5.97 2.98
C ARG A 51 6.99 -4.97 4.06
N GLU A 52 6.05 -4.51 4.88
CA GLU A 52 6.33 -3.62 6.00
C GLU A 52 7.20 -4.31 7.06
N ALA A 53 6.97 -5.61 7.32
CA ALA A 53 7.80 -6.40 8.24
C ALA A 53 9.21 -6.68 7.68
N GLU A 54 9.35 -6.81 6.37
CA GLU A 54 10.65 -7.01 5.69
C GLU A 54 11.40 -5.69 5.43
N ALA A 55 10.73 -4.55 5.53
CA ALA A 55 11.34 -3.25 5.26
C ALA A 55 12.44 -2.94 6.30
N PRO A 56 13.67 -2.59 5.87
CA PRO A 56 14.71 -2.17 6.80
C PRO A 56 14.27 -0.91 7.55
N PRO A 57 14.65 -0.75 8.83
CA PRO A 57 14.23 0.38 9.64
C PRO A 57 14.62 1.70 8.96
N ALA A 58 13.65 2.62 8.86
CA ALA A 58 13.85 3.89 8.17
C ALA A 58 15.05 4.66 8.77
N ALA A 59 16.00 5.03 7.92
CA ALA A 59 17.17 5.79 8.35
C ALA A 59 16.74 7.13 8.99
N PRO A 60 17.39 7.54 10.11
CA PRO A 60 17.02 8.77 10.80
C PRO A 60 17.20 9.98 9.88
N LYS A 61 16.11 10.74 9.66
CA LYS A 61 16.15 11.96 8.86
C LYS A 61 17.01 13.01 9.56
N ALA A 62 18.14 13.37 8.94
CA ALA A 62 19.00 14.44 9.43
C ALA A 62 18.20 15.76 9.49
N LYS A 63 18.06 16.34 10.69
CA LYS A 63 17.46 17.66 10.88
C LYS A 63 18.36 18.71 10.22
N ARG A 64 17.88 19.34 9.14
CA ARG A 64 18.54 20.54 8.58
C ARG A 64 18.51 21.65 9.63
N ALA A 65 19.70 22.07 10.09
CA ALA A 65 19.85 23.25 10.93
C ALA A 65 19.39 24.49 10.15
N ARG A 66 18.39 25.20 10.67
CA ARG A 66 18.00 26.52 10.16
C ARG A 66 19.15 27.49 10.42
N LYS A 67 19.78 28.00 9.36
CA LYS A 67 20.66 29.17 9.47
C LYS A 67 19.77 30.40 9.65
N THR A 68 19.80 31.00 10.82
CA THR A 68 19.21 32.32 11.08
C THR A 68 20.07 33.36 10.37
N PRO A 69 19.54 34.21 9.47
CA PRO A 69 20.30 35.33 8.95
C PRO A 69 20.45 36.40 10.05
N VAL A 70 21.70 36.77 10.35
CA VAL A 70 22.02 37.94 11.16
C VAL A 70 21.79 39.16 10.25
N ALA A 71 20.90 40.06 10.65
CA ALA A 71 20.69 41.34 9.99
C ALA A 71 21.86 42.28 10.33
N SER A 72 22.43 42.92 9.31
CA SER A 72 23.31 44.09 9.39
C SER A 72 22.50 45.37 9.26
#